data_AF-A0A7H1N2D8-F1
#
_entry.id   AF-A0A7H1N2D8-F1
#
_cell.length_a   1.000
_cell.length_b   1.000
_cell.length_c   1.000
_cell.angle_alpha   90.00
_cell.angle_beta   90.00
_cell.angle_gamma   90.00
#
_symmetry.space_group_name_H-M   'P 1'
#
loop_
_entity.id
_entity.type
_entity.pdbx_description
1 polymer ?
#
loop_
_entity_poly.entity_id
_entity_poly.type
_entity_poly.pdbx_seq_one_letter_code
_entity_poly.pdbx_strand_id
1 'polypeptide(L)'
;MTPPPDALPDDLEALKAALLAERSARLEAEARASGAEAMVAHLKLMIARLKRERFGPSSEHRRRLLDQLELQLEELEATAAEDACAAEAAAAAVAKPRRDDSAASGDGRRRPVRAPLPAHLPRERVVIPAPHGLSVLPGQAGQAWRGRHRDAGGDP
;
A
#
# COMPACT_ATOMS: atom_id res chain seq x y z
N MET A 1 52.84 -46.81 36.93
CA MET A 1 51.37 -47.06 36.89
C MET A 1 50.70 -45.72 36.66
N THR A 2 50.22 -45.48 35.45
CA THR A 2 49.43 -44.28 35.11
C THR A 2 48.02 -44.50 35.66
N PRO A 3 47.49 -43.64 36.53
CA PRO A 3 46.12 -43.78 37.01
C PRO A 3 45.11 -43.62 35.85
N PRO A 4 43.91 -44.24 35.95
CA PRO A 4 42.87 -44.09 34.94
C PRO A 4 42.43 -42.62 34.81
N PRO A 5 41.91 -42.19 33.64
CA PRO A 5 41.70 -40.77 33.31
C PRO A 5 40.73 -40.03 34.24
N ASP A 6 39.88 -40.75 34.97
CA ASP A 6 38.89 -40.21 35.91
C ASP A 6 39.29 -40.38 37.39
N ALA A 7 40.48 -40.91 37.68
CA ALA A 7 40.96 -41.02 39.06
C ALA A 7 41.48 -39.67 39.55
N LEU A 8 40.82 -39.15 40.59
CA LEU A 8 41.28 -37.95 41.30
C LEU A 8 42.53 -38.28 42.13
N PRO A 9 43.53 -37.38 42.16
CA PRO A 9 44.64 -37.53 43.07
C PRO A 9 44.18 -37.34 44.53
N ASP A 10 44.67 -38.17 45.45
CA ASP A 10 44.33 -38.08 46.87
C ASP A 10 45.14 -36.98 47.60
N ASP A 11 46.15 -36.42 46.96
CA ASP A 11 46.98 -35.34 47.50
C ASP A 11 46.32 -33.95 47.32
N LEU A 12 46.29 -33.16 48.39
CA LEU A 12 45.59 -31.87 48.42
C LEU A 12 46.24 -30.82 47.51
N GLU A 13 47.57 -30.81 47.40
CA GLU A 13 48.26 -29.90 46.48
C GLU A 13 48.05 -30.32 45.02
N ALA A 14 48.04 -31.63 44.74
CA ALA A 14 47.68 -32.16 43.42
C ALA A 14 46.24 -31.81 43.03
N LEU A 15 45.27 -31.85 43.96
CA LEU A 15 43.89 -31.43 43.71
C LEU A 15 43.77 -29.92 43.44
N LYS A 16 44.50 -29.08 44.19
CA LYS A 16 44.54 -27.63 43.92
C LYS A 16 45.13 -27.32 42.54
N ALA A 17 46.22 -28.00 42.17
CA ALA A 17 46.83 -27.85 40.86
C ALA A 17 45.87 -28.28 39.74
N ALA A 18 45.16 -29.40 39.92
CA ALA A 18 44.14 -29.86 38.97
C ALA A 18 42.98 -28.87 38.83
N LEU A 19 42.52 -28.26 39.94
CA LEU A 19 41.46 -27.25 39.89
C LEU A 19 41.90 -25.97 39.16
N LEU A 20 43.14 -25.53 39.36
CA LEU A 20 43.67 -24.37 38.64
C LEU A 20 43.80 -24.65 37.14
N ALA A 21 44.26 -25.86 36.77
CA ALA A 21 44.37 -26.29 35.39
C ALA A 21 43.01 -26.42 34.69
N GLU A 22 41.98 -26.91 35.39
CA GLU A 22 40.61 -26.95 34.87
C GLU A 22 40.08 -25.53 34.65
N ARG A 23 40.25 -24.64 35.62
CA ARG A 23 39.80 -23.25 35.50
C ARG A 23 40.48 -22.52 34.33
N SER A 24 41.77 -22.72 34.13
CA SER A 24 42.46 -22.14 32.96
C SER A 24 41.94 -22.72 31.65
N ALA A 25 41.77 -24.05 31.57
CA ALA A 25 41.24 -24.69 30.37
C ALA A 25 39.81 -24.23 30.05
N ARG A 26 38.99 -24.03 31.09
CA ARG A 26 37.63 -23.51 30.97
C ARG A 26 37.61 -22.06 30.47
N LEU A 27 38.44 -21.18 31.03
CA LEU A 27 38.54 -19.78 30.56
C LEU A 27 39.00 -19.71 29.11
N GLU A 28 39.97 -20.55 28.70
CA GLU A 28 40.40 -20.64 27.30
C GLU A 28 39.31 -21.17 26.39
N ALA A 29 38.51 -22.14 26.84
CA ALA A 29 37.37 -22.64 26.10
C ALA A 29 36.27 -21.57 25.94
N GLU A 30 35.95 -20.84 27.00
CA GLU A 30 34.99 -19.73 26.99
C GLU A 30 35.48 -18.58 26.07
N ALA A 31 36.76 -18.25 26.09
CA ALA A 31 37.36 -17.26 25.19
C ALA A 31 37.27 -17.71 23.72
N ARG A 32 37.53 -18.98 23.43
CA ARG A 32 37.38 -19.54 22.07
C ARG A 32 35.92 -19.56 21.62
N ALA A 33 35.00 -19.95 22.50
CA ALA A 33 33.57 -19.98 22.21
C ALA A 33 33.03 -18.57 21.91
N SER A 34 33.33 -17.59 22.74
CA SER A 34 32.92 -16.20 22.52
C SER A 34 33.51 -15.61 21.24
N GLY A 35 34.78 -15.91 20.92
CA GLY A 35 35.38 -15.53 19.64
C GLY A 35 34.67 -16.16 18.43
N ALA A 36 34.33 -17.45 18.52
CA ALA A 36 33.58 -18.13 17.46
C ALA A 36 32.16 -17.55 17.28
N GLU A 37 31.46 -17.26 18.37
CA GLU A 37 30.14 -16.63 18.34
C GLU A 37 30.17 -15.24 17.69
N ALA A 38 31.18 -14.42 18.02
CA ALA A 38 31.38 -13.11 17.39
C ALA A 38 31.61 -13.24 15.87
N MET A 39 32.41 -14.22 15.44
CA MET A 39 32.64 -14.49 14.02
C MET A 39 31.37 -14.98 13.32
N VAL A 40 30.59 -15.86 13.96
CA VAL A 40 29.28 -16.30 13.42
C VAL A 40 28.31 -15.12 13.27
N ALA A 41 28.25 -14.24 14.27
CA ALA A 41 27.41 -13.03 14.20
C ALA A 41 27.85 -12.10 13.07
N HIS A 42 29.15 -11.87 12.92
CA HIS A 42 29.71 -11.07 11.84
C HIS A 42 29.38 -11.65 10.45
N LEU A 43 29.61 -12.95 10.26
CA LEU A 43 29.32 -13.63 9.00
C LEU A 43 27.82 -13.61 8.67
N LYS A 44 26.94 -13.81 9.66
CA LYS A 44 25.49 -13.68 9.48
C LYS A 44 25.09 -12.29 9.01
N LEU A 45 25.67 -11.25 9.60
CA LEU A 45 25.43 -9.86 9.19
C LEU A 45 25.91 -9.62 7.75
N MET A 46 27.09 -10.12 7.38
CA MET A 46 27.61 -9.99 6.02
C MET A 46 26.75 -10.74 4.99
N ILE A 47 26.27 -11.94 5.31
CA ILE A 47 25.32 -12.69 4.47
C ILE A 47 24.00 -11.91 4.31
N ALA A 48 23.46 -11.34 5.39
CA ALA A 48 22.24 -10.54 5.32
C ALA A 48 22.42 -9.30 4.43
N ARG A 49 23.57 -8.63 4.53
CA ARG A 49 23.93 -7.50 3.66
C ARG A 49 23.98 -7.91 2.19
N LEU A 50 24.73 -8.97 1.86
CA LEU A 50 24.85 -9.45 0.48
C LEU A 50 23.50 -9.89 -0.11
N LYS A 51 22.63 -10.50 0.71
CA LYS A 51 21.25 -10.83 0.30
C LYS A 51 20.44 -9.58 -0.02
N ARG A 52 20.54 -8.54 0.82
CA ARG A 52 19.84 -7.26 0.58
C ARG A 52 20.37 -6.56 -0.67
N GLU A 53 21.68 -6.56 -0.90
CA GLU A 53 22.29 -5.98 -2.11
C GLU A 53 21.85 -6.73 -3.38
N ARG A 54 21.83 -8.07 -3.34
CA ARG A 54 21.42 -8.91 -4.49
C ARG A 54 19.92 -8.83 -4.79
N PHE A 55 19.07 -8.85 -3.77
CA PHE A 55 17.61 -9.02 -3.95
C PHE A 55 16.78 -7.81 -3.55
N GLY A 56 17.26 -6.92 -2.68
CA GLY A 56 16.49 -5.80 -2.15
C GLY A 56 16.05 -4.81 -3.24
N PRO A 57 16.97 -4.10 -3.90
CA PRO A 57 16.64 -3.14 -4.96
C PRO A 57 15.83 -3.77 -6.10
N SER A 58 16.19 -5.00 -6.49
CA SER A 58 15.49 -5.73 -7.56
C SER A 58 14.08 -6.17 -7.15
N SER A 59 13.85 -6.51 -5.87
CA SER A 59 12.52 -6.88 -5.37
C SER A 59 11.60 -5.67 -5.31
N GLU A 60 12.10 -4.52 -4.82
CA GLU A 60 11.32 -3.29 -4.80
C GLU A 60 11.01 -2.81 -6.23
N HIS A 61 12.00 -2.84 -7.12
CA HIS A 61 11.79 -2.46 -8.51
C HIS A 61 10.78 -3.36 -9.21
N ARG A 62 10.89 -4.69 -9.07
CA ARG A 62 9.92 -5.64 -9.64
C ARG A 62 8.53 -5.46 -9.06
N ARG A 63 8.41 -5.17 -7.76
CA ARG A 63 7.11 -4.88 -7.14
C ARG A 63 6.47 -3.65 -7.74
N ARG A 64 7.22 -2.54 -7.86
CA ARG A 64 6.72 -1.31 -8.50
C ARG A 64 6.33 -1.53 -9.95
N LEU A 65 7.09 -2.36 -10.69
CA LEU A 65 6.76 -2.70 -12.07
C LEU A 65 5.45 -3.51 -12.15
N LEU A 66 5.24 -4.46 -11.24
CA LEU A 66 3.97 -5.20 -11.15
C LEU A 66 2.82 -4.25 -10.85
N ASP A 67 2.95 -3.40 -9.84
CA ASP A 67 1.89 -2.44 -9.48
C ASP A 67 1.54 -1.52 -10.68
N GLN A 68 2.54 -1.12 -11.48
CA GLN A 68 2.33 -0.32 -12.69
C GLN A 68 1.63 -1.09 -13.82
N LEU A 69 1.98 -2.37 -14.02
CA LEU A 69 1.35 -3.23 -15.03
C LEU A 69 -0.09 -3.59 -14.62
N GLU A 70 -0.34 -3.80 -13.33
CA GLU A 70 -1.68 -4.02 -12.77
C GLU A 70 -2.57 -2.80 -13.05
N LEU A 71 -2.09 -1.58 -12.77
CA LEU A 71 -2.84 -0.36 -13.08
C LEU A 71 -3.14 -0.21 -14.57
N GLN A 72 -2.16 -0.48 -15.44
CA GLN A 72 -2.37 -0.43 -16.89
C GLN A 72 -3.40 -1.46 -17.37
N LEU A 73 -3.40 -2.64 -16.76
CA LEU A 73 -4.38 -3.68 -17.07
C LEU A 73 -5.78 -3.24 -16.62
N GLU A 74 -5.92 -2.66 -15.43
CA GLU A 74 -7.19 -2.10 -14.95
C GLU A 74 -7.72 -0.99 -15.87
N GLU A 75 -6.85 -0.09 -16.34
CA GLU A 75 -7.22 0.95 -17.31
C GLU A 75 -7.74 0.33 -18.63
N LEU A 76 -7.05 -0.68 -19.16
CA LEU A 76 -7.47 -1.36 -20.39
C LEU A 76 -8.80 -2.10 -20.20
N GLU A 77 -8.99 -2.78 -19.07
CA GLU A 77 -10.25 -3.46 -18.74
C GLU A 77 -11.41 -2.47 -18.62
N ALA A 78 -11.19 -1.31 -17.98
CA ALA A 78 -12.20 -0.27 -17.87
C ALA A 78 -12.60 0.26 -19.26
N THR A 79 -11.63 0.56 -20.13
CA THR A 79 -11.92 1.03 -21.51
C THR A 79 -12.70 -0.01 -22.31
N ALA A 80 -12.33 -1.29 -22.23
CA ALA A 80 -13.04 -2.37 -22.91
C ALA A 80 -14.48 -2.53 -22.39
N ALA A 81 -14.69 -2.36 -21.08
CA ALA A 81 -16.02 -2.40 -20.48
C ALA A 81 -16.89 -1.20 -20.92
N GLU A 82 -16.31 0.01 -20.99
CA GLU A 82 -16.98 1.20 -21.51
C GLU A 82 -17.39 1.03 -22.98
N ASP A 83 -16.49 0.50 -23.82
CA ASP A 83 -16.76 0.22 -25.23
C ASP A 83 -17.87 -0.83 -25.41
N ALA A 84 -17.84 -1.90 -24.60
CA ALA A 84 -18.90 -2.91 -24.60
C ALA A 84 -20.26 -2.31 -24.22
N CYS A 85 -20.32 -1.47 -23.18
CA CYS A 85 -21.54 -0.76 -22.79
C CYS A 85 -22.05 0.17 -23.90
N ALA A 86 -21.14 0.88 -24.58
CA ALA A 86 -21.50 1.75 -25.70
C ALA A 86 -22.05 0.96 -26.90
N ALA A 87 -21.43 -0.18 -27.23
CA ALA A 87 -21.88 -1.07 -28.28
C ALA A 87 -23.27 -1.67 -27.98
N GLU A 88 -23.50 -2.11 -26.74
CA GLU A 88 -24.82 -2.59 -26.29
C GLU A 88 -25.88 -1.50 -26.38
N ALA A 89 -25.57 -0.28 -25.94
CA ALA A 89 -26.48 0.86 -26.05
C ALA A 89 -26.81 1.22 -27.51
N ALA A 90 -25.82 1.18 -28.40
CA ALA A 90 -26.01 1.40 -29.83
C ALA A 90 -26.89 0.31 -30.47
N ALA A 91 -26.63 -0.97 -30.15
CA ALA A 91 -27.46 -2.08 -30.62
C ALA A 91 -28.91 -1.96 -30.13
N ALA A 92 -29.11 -1.61 -28.86
CA ALA A 92 -30.44 -1.36 -28.29
C ALA A 92 -31.16 -0.18 -28.95
N ALA A 93 -30.44 0.87 -29.37
CA ALA A 93 -31.01 2.00 -30.08
C ALA A 93 -31.51 1.61 -31.48
N VAL A 94 -30.77 0.76 -32.21
CA VAL A 94 -31.16 0.24 -33.53
C VAL A 94 -32.33 -0.74 -33.43
N ALA A 95 -32.38 -1.55 -32.37
CA ALA A 95 -33.44 -2.55 -32.18
C ALA A 95 -34.80 -1.97 -31.73
N LYS A 96 -34.87 -0.70 -31.31
CA LYS A 96 -36.16 -0.08 -31.00
C LYS A 96 -36.98 0.12 -32.28
N PRO A 97 -38.21 -0.41 -32.38
CA PRO A 97 -39.06 -0.16 -33.53
C PRO A 97 -39.33 1.34 -33.64
N ARG A 98 -39.23 1.89 -34.87
CA ARG A 98 -39.76 3.22 -35.20
C ARG A 98 -41.24 3.22 -34.78
N ARG A 99 -41.56 3.90 -33.69
CA ARG A 99 -42.95 4.19 -33.34
C ARG A 99 -43.44 5.17 -34.40
N ASP A 100 -44.56 4.84 -35.05
CA ASP A 100 -45.21 5.70 -36.03
C ASP A 100 -45.46 7.10 -35.44
N ASP A 101 -44.99 8.09 -36.17
CA ASP A 101 -45.03 9.51 -35.85
C ASP A 101 -46.46 10.05 -36.02
N SER A 102 -47.39 9.75 -35.10
CA SER A 102 -48.70 10.42 -35.10
C SER A 102 -49.45 10.52 -33.76
N ALA A 103 -48.84 10.21 -32.61
CA ALA A 103 -49.46 10.51 -31.30
C ALA A 103 -48.49 10.38 -30.12
N ALA A 104 -47.57 11.33 -29.91
CA ALA A 104 -46.95 11.58 -28.59
C ALA A 104 -46.12 12.87 -28.59
N SER A 105 -46.77 14.02 -28.76
CA SER A 105 -46.16 15.29 -28.37
C SER A 105 -46.23 15.41 -26.84
N GLY A 106 -45.07 15.45 -26.18
CA GLY A 106 -44.94 16.01 -24.83
C GLY A 106 -44.43 15.06 -23.75
N ASP A 107 -43.12 14.82 -23.71
CA ASP A 107 -42.41 14.78 -22.42
C ASP A 107 -40.95 15.15 -22.62
N GLY A 108 -40.67 16.46 -22.65
CA GLY A 108 -39.32 16.93 -22.40
C GLY A 108 -38.98 16.58 -20.97
N ARG A 109 -38.15 15.55 -20.76
CA ARG A 109 -37.68 15.13 -19.43
C ARG A 109 -37.20 16.35 -18.64
N ARG A 110 -38.05 16.83 -17.73
CA ARG A 110 -37.69 17.89 -16.80
C ARG A 110 -36.50 17.41 -15.99
N ARG A 111 -35.41 18.18 -16.03
CA ARG A 111 -34.23 17.97 -15.17
C ARG A 111 -34.75 17.95 -13.73
N PRO A 112 -34.55 16.88 -12.94
CA PRO A 112 -35.07 16.81 -11.58
C PRO A 112 -34.39 17.89 -10.75
N VAL A 113 -35.07 19.01 -10.53
CA VAL A 113 -34.66 20.01 -9.56
C VAL A 113 -34.95 19.41 -8.20
N ARG A 114 -33.93 19.31 -7.35
CA ARG A 114 -34.11 18.87 -5.96
C ARG A 114 -35.07 19.86 -5.31
N ALA A 115 -36.28 19.41 -4.99
CA ALA A 115 -37.20 20.22 -4.19
C ALA A 115 -36.53 20.52 -2.84
N PRO A 116 -36.64 21.76 -2.32
CA PRO A 116 -36.16 22.06 -0.98
C PRO A 116 -36.85 21.12 0.02
N LEU A 117 -36.11 20.67 1.04
CA LEU A 117 -36.66 19.77 2.06
C LEU A 117 -37.95 20.38 2.67
N PRO A 118 -39.00 19.58 2.87
CA PRO A 118 -40.27 20.01 3.46
C PRO A 118 -40.10 20.82 4.76
N ALA A 119 -40.91 21.87 4.91
CA ALA A 119 -40.80 22.82 6.03
C ALA A 119 -41.07 22.19 7.42
N HIS A 120 -41.80 21.09 7.46
CA HIS A 120 -42.20 20.40 8.70
C HIS A 120 -41.14 19.42 9.22
N LEU A 121 -40.06 19.18 8.47
CA LEU A 121 -38.98 18.31 8.93
C LEU A 121 -38.05 19.09 9.86
N PRO A 122 -37.69 18.53 11.02
CA PRO A 122 -36.71 19.13 11.92
C PRO A 122 -35.38 19.30 11.17
N ARG A 123 -34.79 20.50 11.24
CA ARG A 123 -33.52 20.83 10.57
C ARG A 123 -32.40 20.88 11.61
N GLU A 124 -31.43 19.99 11.48
CA GLU A 124 -30.17 20.07 12.23
C GLU A 124 -29.11 20.72 11.34
N ARG A 125 -28.52 21.83 11.80
CA ARG A 125 -27.36 22.45 11.15
C ARG A 125 -26.11 22.10 11.95
N VAL A 126 -25.35 21.13 11.47
CA VAL A 126 -24.04 20.81 12.01
C VAL A 126 -23.00 21.72 11.36
N VAL A 127 -22.44 22.64 12.13
CA VAL A 127 -21.29 23.44 11.69
C VAL A 127 -20.04 22.62 12.00
N ILE A 128 -19.43 22.03 10.98
CA ILE A 128 -18.14 21.37 11.10
C ILE A 128 -17.06 22.47 11.08
N PRO A 129 -16.28 22.66 12.15
CA PRO A 129 -15.20 23.65 12.14
C PRO A 129 -14.18 23.27 11.07
N ALA A 130 -13.65 24.29 10.39
CA ALA A 130 -12.56 24.07 9.45
C ALA A 130 -11.38 23.41 10.19
N PRO A 131 -10.69 22.43 9.58
CA PRO A 131 -9.52 21.83 10.19
C PRO A 131 -8.48 22.91 10.49
N HIS A 132 -8.15 23.06 11.76
CA HIS A 132 -7.08 23.94 12.24
C HIS A 132 -5.74 23.41 11.71
N GLY A 133 -5.23 24.00 10.62
CA GLY A 133 -3.92 23.61 10.07
C GLY A 133 -3.75 23.78 8.57
N LEU A 134 -4.80 24.09 7.80
CA LEU A 134 -4.63 24.46 6.40
C LEU A 134 -4.35 25.96 6.31
N SER A 135 -3.07 26.33 6.26
CA SER A 135 -2.66 27.66 5.80
C SER A 135 -3.06 27.81 4.34
N VAL A 136 -4.17 28.50 4.08
CA VAL A 136 -4.52 28.95 2.74
C VAL A 136 -3.44 29.95 2.31
N LEU A 137 -2.64 29.57 1.31
CA LEU A 137 -1.72 30.50 0.67
C LEU A 137 -2.53 31.70 0.14
N PRO A 138 -2.12 32.94 0.41
CA PRO A 138 -2.84 34.11 -0.10
C PRO A 138 -2.57 34.19 -1.60
N GLY A 139 -3.54 33.81 -2.44
CA GLY A 139 -3.36 33.98 -3.89
C GLY A 139 -4.29 33.22 -4.85
N GLN A 140 -5.28 32.45 -4.40
CA GLN A 140 -6.20 31.75 -5.32
C GLN A 140 -7.66 31.86 -4.85
N ALA A 141 -8.15 33.08 -4.63
CA ALA A 141 -9.59 33.33 -4.51
C ALA A 141 -10.02 34.15 -5.73
N GLY A 142 -10.60 33.48 -6.74
CA GLY A 142 -11.23 34.20 -7.85
C GLY A 142 -11.12 33.54 -9.22
N GLN A 143 -11.35 32.23 -9.36
CA GLN A 143 -11.74 31.68 -10.66
C GLN A 143 -13.22 31.32 -10.60
N ALA A 144 -13.98 32.24 -11.19
CA ALA A 144 -15.40 32.25 -11.35
C ALA A 144 -15.90 31.00 -12.08
N TRP A 145 -16.80 30.23 -11.44
CA TRP A 145 -17.71 29.36 -12.17
C TRP A 145 -18.79 30.22 -12.82
N ARG A 146 -18.45 30.95 -13.89
CA ARG A 146 -19.45 31.48 -14.83
C ARG A 146 -19.82 30.36 -15.79
N GLY A 147 -20.99 29.77 -15.58
CA GLY A 147 -21.65 28.93 -16.56
C GLY A 147 -21.84 29.70 -17.86
N ARG A 148 -21.13 29.28 -18.91
CA ARG A 148 -21.30 29.80 -20.26
C ARG A 148 -22.52 29.10 -20.87
N HIS A 149 -23.66 29.78 -20.84
CA HIS A 149 -24.79 29.44 -21.70
C HIS A 149 -24.31 29.50 -23.15
N ARG A 150 -24.43 28.36 -23.85
CA ARG A 150 -24.25 28.26 -25.30
C ARG A 150 -25.63 28.49 -25.90
N ASP A 151 -25.90 29.73 -26.32
CA ASP A 151 -27.04 30.01 -27.17
C ASP A 151 -26.72 29.46 -28.56
N ALA A 152 -27.58 28.55 -29.00
CA ALA A 152 -27.56 27.97 -30.33
C ALA A 152 -28.55 28.75 -31.21
N GLY A 153 -28.00 29.44 -32.22
CA GLY A 153 -28.51 29.50 -33.59
C GLY A 153 -29.70 30.42 -33.90
N GLY A 154 -29.54 31.20 -34.97
CA GLY A 154 -30.67 31.72 -35.75
C GLY A 154 -30.31 32.86 -36.71
N ASP A 155 -29.56 32.57 -37.78
CA ASP A 155 -29.67 33.28 -39.07
C ASP A 155 -30.76 32.58 -39.91
N PRO A 156 -31.49 33.28 -40.79
CA PRO A 156 -30.94 33.77 -42.07
C PRO A 156 -30.85 35.29 -42.23
#